data_AF-A0A9W8GBJ3-F1
#
_entry.id   AF-A0A9W8GBJ3-F1
#
_cell.length_a   1.000
_cell.length_b   1.000
_cell.length_c   1.000
_cell.angle_alpha   90.00
_cell.angle_beta   90.00
_cell.angle_gamma   90.00
#
_symmetry.space_group_name_H-M   'P 1'
#
loop_
_entity.id
_entity.type
_entity.pdbx_description
1 polymer ?
#
loop_
_entity_poly.entity_id
_entity_poly.type
_entity_poly.pdbx_seq_one_letter_code
_entity_poly.pdbx_strand_id
1 'polypeptide(L)'
;MKRWFILVLLATASLLLLSAHGNMYGSQSITPHDYQSLGEALALSAPSCGYPYVTLDISRITAVQLMSVGSECGTCLRVETSLSNYIEDGATVGLPGVAMATHFEATTTAFPQLPTTSVAQYSAASVNRRALARRSDSGDEVRYIYVLAVDTGGRGLDMAQVSFTALFGQSLSPMPAVWFPVDSKYCSDIWRNSTKKQLKSPTSMRDIPVNTGPSEAPPGLDPVSTSGTNKDSNNLATSAANTMRLSIAFGAIACALLLLLLI
;
A
#
# COMPACT_ATOMS: atom_id res chain seq x y z
N MET A 1 28.71 -39.56 -28.21
CA MET A 1 27.85 -38.40 -28.48
C MET A 1 26.60 -38.29 -27.57
N LYS A 2 25.97 -39.39 -27.10
CA LYS A 2 24.76 -39.33 -26.23
C LYS A 2 24.96 -38.74 -24.80
N ARG A 3 26.16 -38.77 -24.22
CA ARG A 3 26.41 -38.33 -22.83
C ARG A 3 26.50 -36.81 -22.65
N TRP A 4 26.79 -36.05 -23.72
CA TRP A 4 26.87 -34.59 -23.66
C TRP A 4 25.48 -33.92 -23.64
N PHE A 5 24.48 -34.55 -24.27
CA PHE A 5 23.09 -34.04 -24.26
C PHE A 5 22.44 -34.08 -22.87
N ILE A 6 22.78 -35.07 -22.04
CA ILE A 6 22.20 -35.23 -20.68
C ILE A 6 22.72 -34.14 -19.73
N LEU A 7 24.01 -33.78 -19.82
CA LEU A 7 24.60 -32.71 -19.00
C LEU A 7 24.05 -31.32 -19.37
N VAL A 8 23.76 -31.06 -20.64
CA VAL A 8 23.15 -29.79 -21.07
C VAL A 8 21.69 -29.68 -20.61
N LEU A 9 20.94 -30.79 -20.59
CA LEU A 9 19.55 -30.82 -20.11
C LEU A 9 19.44 -30.65 -18.57
N LEU A 10 20.42 -31.14 -17.81
CA LEU A 10 20.47 -30.96 -16.35
C LEU A 10 20.93 -29.55 -15.94
N ALA A 11 21.80 -28.90 -16.74
CA ALA A 11 22.24 -27.54 -16.49
C ALA A 11 21.14 -26.48 -16.76
N THR A 12 20.20 -26.73 -17.68
CA THR A 12 19.08 -25.81 -17.95
C THR A 12 17.90 -25.96 -16.99
N ALA A 13 17.75 -27.12 -16.33
CA ALA A 13 16.67 -27.36 -15.38
C ALA A 13 16.82 -26.63 -14.03
N SER A 14 18.03 -26.15 -13.70
CA SER A 14 18.30 -25.49 -12.40
C SER A 14 18.07 -23.97 -12.40
N LEU A 15 17.64 -23.36 -13.52
CA LEU A 15 17.58 -21.89 -13.66
C LEU A 15 16.15 -21.28 -13.53
N LEU A 16 15.12 -22.05 -13.13
CA LEU A 16 13.72 -21.60 -13.18
C LEU A 16 12.96 -21.69 -11.86
N LEU A 17 13.65 -21.52 -10.72
CA LEU A 17 13.01 -21.33 -9.42
C LEU A 17 13.36 -19.97 -8.81
N LEU A 18 13.20 -18.89 -9.58
CA LEU A 18 12.93 -17.59 -8.97
C LEU A 18 11.47 -17.65 -8.49
N SER A 19 11.27 -18.18 -7.29
CA SER A 19 10.03 -18.02 -6.54
C SER A 19 9.72 -16.52 -6.46
N ALA A 20 8.73 -16.09 -7.25
CA ALA A 20 8.09 -14.80 -7.12
C ALA A 20 7.41 -14.79 -5.74
N HIS A 21 8.13 -14.29 -4.73
CA HIS A 21 7.53 -13.99 -3.45
C HIS A 21 6.63 -12.78 -3.67
N GLY A 22 5.38 -12.85 -3.21
CA GLY A 22 4.50 -11.70 -3.28
C GLY A 22 5.07 -10.56 -2.45
N ASN A 23 4.83 -9.34 -2.91
CA ASN A 23 5.45 -8.14 -2.35
C ASN A 23 4.68 -7.64 -1.12
N MET A 24 4.47 -8.53 -0.15
CA MET A 24 3.73 -8.24 1.10
C MET A 24 4.52 -7.33 2.05
N TYR A 25 5.77 -7.08 1.73
CA TYR A 25 6.68 -6.17 2.39
C TYR A 25 7.34 -5.31 1.31
N GLY A 26 7.44 -4.00 1.50
CA GLY A 26 8.06 -3.15 0.51
C GLY A 26 8.15 -1.69 0.92
N SER A 27 8.94 -0.93 0.16
CA SER A 27 9.16 0.51 0.34
C SER A 27 9.17 1.15 -1.03
N GLN A 28 8.07 1.79 -1.43
CA GLN A 28 7.92 2.42 -2.73
C GLN A 28 6.77 3.44 -2.77
N SER A 29 6.59 4.10 -3.91
CA SER A 29 5.42 4.95 -4.13
C SER A 29 4.16 4.13 -4.41
N ILE A 30 3.10 4.35 -3.63
CA ILE A 30 1.80 3.67 -3.70
C ILE A 30 0.72 4.60 -4.28
N THR A 31 -0.35 4.03 -4.83
CA THR A 31 -1.45 4.76 -5.48
C THR A 31 -2.78 4.64 -4.72
N PRO A 32 -3.70 5.61 -4.88
CA PRO A 32 -5.08 5.45 -4.44
C PRO A 32 -5.96 4.74 -5.49
N HIS A 33 -6.92 3.96 -5.02
CA HIS A 33 -7.99 3.35 -5.79
C HIS A 33 -9.37 3.71 -5.23
N ASP A 34 -10.29 4.15 -6.08
CA ASP A 34 -11.66 4.49 -5.67
C ASP A 34 -12.57 3.26 -5.63
N TYR A 35 -12.42 2.43 -4.59
CA TYR A 35 -13.33 1.29 -4.39
C TYR A 35 -14.77 1.70 -4.09
N GLN A 36 -15.02 2.94 -3.62
CA GLN A 36 -16.36 3.38 -3.21
C GLN A 36 -17.27 3.68 -4.41
N SER A 37 -16.72 4.14 -5.54
CA SER A 37 -17.51 4.39 -6.75
C SER A 37 -17.98 3.12 -7.46
N LEU A 38 -17.52 1.93 -7.05
CA LEU A 38 -17.97 0.67 -7.61
C LEU A 38 -19.48 0.41 -7.38
N GLY A 39 -20.10 1.03 -6.36
CA GLY A 39 -21.55 0.98 -6.17
C GLY A 39 -22.13 -0.44 -6.18
N GLU A 40 -23.11 -0.69 -7.04
CA GLU A 40 -23.73 -2.02 -7.19
C GLU A 40 -22.78 -3.08 -7.78
N ALA A 41 -21.71 -2.68 -8.48
CA ALA A 41 -20.71 -3.61 -9.03
C ALA A 41 -19.94 -4.34 -7.93
N LEU A 42 -19.92 -3.82 -6.69
CA LEU A 42 -19.33 -4.49 -5.52
C LEU A 42 -19.96 -5.87 -5.24
N ALA A 43 -21.21 -6.08 -5.65
CA ALA A 43 -21.90 -7.36 -5.48
C ALA A 43 -21.56 -8.38 -6.58
N LEU A 44 -21.07 -7.92 -7.74
CA LEU A 44 -20.87 -8.74 -8.93
C LEU A 44 -19.40 -9.01 -9.25
N SER A 45 -18.50 -8.12 -8.84
CA SER A 45 -17.07 -8.23 -9.08
C SER A 45 -16.35 -8.45 -7.76
N ALA A 46 -16.07 -9.72 -7.44
CA ALA A 46 -15.17 -10.02 -6.34
C ALA A 46 -13.74 -9.55 -6.70
N PRO A 47 -12.96 -9.06 -5.73
CA PRO A 47 -11.54 -8.84 -5.91
C PRO A 47 -10.85 -10.19 -6.18
N SER A 48 -9.58 -10.15 -6.57
CA SER A 48 -8.82 -11.35 -6.92
C SER A 48 -8.82 -12.42 -5.83
N CYS A 49 -8.90 -12.03 -4.55
CA CYS A 49 -9.01 -12.96 -3.42
C CYS A 49 -10.37 -13.65 -3.26
N GLY A 50 -11.38 -13.34 -4.09
CA GLY A 50 -12.69 -13.96 -4.04
C GLY A 50 -13.59 -13.49 -2.89
N TYR A 51 -13.17 -12.52 -2.08
CA TYR A 51 -13.98 -11.96 -1.00
C TYR A 51 -14.98 -10.95 -1.53
N PRO A 52 -16.30 -11.20 -1.48
CA PRO A 52 -17.27 -10.26 -2.04
C PRO A 52 -17.15 -8.91 -1.32
N TYR A 53 -16.95 -7.82 -2.07
CA TYR A 53 -16.66 -6.51 -1.46
C TYR A 53 -17.72 -6.04 -0.49
N VAL A 54 -18.98 -6.47 -0.69
CA VAL A 54 -20.08 -6.20 0.23
C VAL A 54 -19.79 -6.71 1.65
N THR A 55 -18.88 -7.66 1.86
CA THR A 55 -18.50 -8.18 3.19
C THR A 55 -17.34 -7.44 3.84
N LEU A 56 -16.65 -6.57 3.10
CA LEU A 56 -15.43 -5.89 3.50
C LEU A 56 -15.68 -4.43 3.81
N ASP A 57 -14.90 -3.83 4.72
CA ASP A 57 -14.80 -2.37 4.80
C ASP A 57 -13.91 -1.87 3.64
N ILE A 58 -14.55 -1.47 2.53
CA ILE A 58 -13.85 -1.04 1.31
C ILE A 58 -13.06 0.26 1.47
N SER A 59 -13.19 0.95 2.61
CA SER A 59 -12.40 2.13 2.91
C SER A 59 -11.01 1.81 3.44
N ARG A 60 -10.76 0.55 3.88
CA ARG A 60 -9.51 0.08 4.49
C ARG A 60 -8.95 -1.18 3.82
N ILE A 61 -9.19 -1.33 2.52
CA ILE A 61 -8.61 -2.41 1.71
C ILE A 61 -7.51 -1.88 0.78
N THR A 62 -6.72 -2.79 0.23
CA THR A 62 -5.71 -2.49 -0.79
C THR A 62 -5.57 -3.63 -1.78
N ALA A 63 -5.19 -3.30 -3.02
CA ALA A 63 -4.55 -4.24 -3.92
C ALA A 63 -3.04 -4.26 -3.66
N VAL A 64 -2.40 -5.41 -3.86
CA VAL A 64 -0.95 -5.58 -3.71
C VAL A 64 -0.35 -6.08 -5.03
N GLN A 65 0.73 -5.46 -5.48
CA GLN A 65 1.41 -5.84 -6.72
C GLN A 65 2.04 -7.23 -6.59
N LEU A 66 1.74 -8.10 -7.57
CA LEU A 66 2.26 -9.47 -7.66
C LEU A 66 1.92 -10.34 -6.43
N MET A 67 0.80 -10.05 -5.76
CA MET A 67 0.33 -10.86 -4.63
C MET A 67 -0.02 -12.28 -5.05
N SER A 68 0.42 -13.27 -4.26
CA SER A 68 0.01 -14.66 -4.38
C SER A 68 -1.40 -14.85 -3.81
N VAL A 69 -2.39 -14.82 -4.69
CA VAL A 69 -3.82 -14.93 -4.34
C VAL A 69 -4.14 -16.20 -3.53
N GLY A 70 -3.37 -17.28 -3.67
CA GLY A 70 -3.60 -18.52 -2.93
C GLY A 70 -3.17 -18.49 -1.46
N SER A 71 -2.26 -17.59 -1.07
CA SER A 71 -1.59 -17.64 0.24
C SER A 71 -1.52 -16.30 0.98
N GLU A 72 -1.61 -15.18 0.28
CA GLU A 72 -1.41 -13.84 0.85
C GLU A 72 -2.72 -13.05 0.97
N CYS A 73 -3.80 -13.58 0.41
CA CYS A 73 -5.13 -13.02 0.54
C CYS A 73 -5.54 -12.88 2.01
N GLY A 74 -6.06 -11.70 2.36
CA GLY A 74 -6.49 -11.39 3.71
C GLY A 74 -5.38 -11.07 4.69
N THR A 75 -4.14 -10.93 4.22
CA THR A 75 -3.04 -10.46 5.07
C THR A 75 -3.30 -9.02 5.51
N CYS A 76 -3.15 -8.77 6.81
CA CYS A 76 -3.20 -7.42 7.36
C CYS A 76 -1.86 -6.74 7.17
N LEU A 77 -1.87 -5.56 6.57
CA LEU A 77 -0.67 -4.76 6.32
C LEU A 77 -0.70 -3.53 7.20
N ARG A 78 0.44 -3.21 7.79
CA ARG A 78 0.73 -1.88 8.33
C ARG A 78 1.39 -1.07 7.23
N VAL A 79 0.83 0.10 6.94
CA VAL A 79 1.35 1.03 5.93
C VAL A 79 1.81 2.29 6.64
N GLU A 80 3.09 2.59 6.53
CA GLU A 80 3.77 3.69 7.20
C GLU A 80 4.23 4.76 6.19
N THR A 81 4.25 6.01 6.64
CA THR A 81 4.88 7.11 5.91
C THR A 81 5.47 8.14 6.88
N SER A 82 6.48 8.88 6.42
CA SER A 82 7.05 9.99 7.19
C SER A 82 5.99 11.06 7.49
N LEU A 83 6.04 11.66 8.69
CA LEU A 83 5.21 12.81 9.05
C LEU A 83 5.34 13.97 8.04
N SER A 84 6.51 14.14 7.43
CA SER A 84 6.75 15.18 6.42
C SER A 84 5.98 14.99 5.11
N ASN A 85 5.49 13.77 4.85
CA ASN A 85 4.75 13.45 3.63
C ASN A 85 3.26 13.80 3.74
N TYR A 86 2.79 14.16 4.94
CA TYR A 86 1.41 14.59 5.12
C TYR A 86 1.21 16.04 4.66
N ILE A 87 0.16 16.25 3.87
CA ILE A 87 -0.23 17.57 3.37
C ILE A 87 -1.51 17.99 4.10
N GLU A 88 -1.37 18.88 5.09
CA GLU A 88 -2.50 19.41 5.90
C GLU A 88 -3.57 20.12 5.06
N ASP A 89 -3.26 20.51 3.83
CA ASP A 89 -4.15 21.29 2.98
C ASP A 89 -5.29 20.46 2.35
N GLY A 90 -5.37 19.14 2.55
CA GLY A 90 -6.41 18.29 1.97
C GLY A 90 -7.85 18.68 2.32
N ALA A 91 -8.07 19.43 3.41
CA ALA A 91 -9.37 19.99 3.75
C ALA A 91 -9.68 21.34 3.05
N THR A 92 -8.65 22.04 2.57
CA THR A 92 -8.73 23.41 2.02
C THR A 92 -8.47 23.49 0.52
N VAL A 93 -7.73 22.56 -0.08
CA VAL A 93 -7.92 22.21 -1.51
C VAL A 93 -9.16 21.35 -1.65
N GLY A 94 -10.28 21.94 -1.24
CA GLY A 94 -11.54 21.65 -1.88
C GLY A 94 -11.37 21.91 -3.37
N LEU A 95 -11.06 20.85 -4.12
CA LEU A 95 -11.99 20.58 -5.21
C LEU A 95 -13.35 20.59 -4.52
N PRO A 96 -14.29 21.46 -4.94
CA PRO A 96 -15.61 21.47 -4.34
C PRO A 96 -16.05 20.03 -4.28
N GLY A 97 -16.77 19.65 -3.24
CA GLY A 97 -17.55 18.43 -3.28
C GLY A 97 -18.39 18.47 -4.55
N VAL A 98 -17.83 17.99 -5.66
CA VAL A 98 -18.48 17.05 -6.53
C VAL A 98 -18.84 15.98 -5.52
N ALA A 99 -20.02 16.19 -4.94
CA ALA A 99 -20.72 15.19 -4.19
C ALA A 99 -20.44 13.91 -4.95
N MET A 100 -19.95 12.89 -4.26
CA MET A 100 -20.16 11.53 -4.71
C MET A 100 -21.68 11.43 -4.85
N ALA A 101 -22.17 11.77 -6.05
CA ALA A 101 -23.56 11.86 -6.41
C ALA A 101 -24.01 10.41 -6.52
N THR A 102 -24.25 9.84 -5.34
CA THR A 102 -25.11 8.69 -5.21
C THR A 102 -26.47 9.17 -5.70
N HIS A 103 -26.81 8.78 -6.94
CA HIS A 103 -27.97 9.20 -7.74
C HIS A 103 -27.91 10.61 -8.37
N PHE A 104 -27.20 10.74 -9.49
CA PHE A 104 -27.54 11.75 -10.49
C PHE A 104 -28.55 11.14 -11.49
N GLU A 105 -29.84 11.15 -11.15
CA GLU A 105 -30.87 11.09 -12.19
C GLU A 105 -30.70 12.34 -13.05
N ALA A 106 -30.31 12.15 -14.30
CA ALA A 106 -30.06 13.22 -15.26
C ALA A 106 -31.37 13.96 -15.60
N THR A 107 -31.78 14.89 -14.74
CA THR A 107 -32.82 15.87 -15.05
C THR A 107 -32.15 17.05 -15.72
N THR A 108 -32.29 17.13 -17.04
CA THR A 108 -31.84 18.22 -17.88
C THR A 108 -32.68 19.47 -17.65
N THR A 109 -32.33 20.26 -16.63
CA THR A 109 -32.84 21.64 -16.50
C THR A 109 -31.69 22.62 -16.66
N ALA A 110 -31.85 23.51 -17.63
CA ALA A 110 -30.91 24.59 -17.94
C ALA A 110 -30.61 25.43 -16.69
N PHE A 111 -29.34 25.55 -16.34
CA PHE A 111 -28.89 26.37 -15.21
C PHE A 111 -28.83 27.85 -15.63
N PRO A 112 -29.46 28.79 -14.89
CA PRO A 112 -29.17 30.20 -15.01
C PRO A 112 -27.74 30.48 -14.51
N GLN A 113 -27.03 31.35 -15.21
CA GLN A 113 -25.67 31.77 -14.85
C GLN A 113 -25.64 32.36 -13.44
N LEU A 114 -24.90 31.71 -12.53
CA LEU A 114 -24.66 32.22 -11.18
C LEU A 114 -23.60 33.34 -11.21
N PRO A 115 -23.73 34.36 -10.34
CA PRO A 115 -22.83 35.50 -10.31
C PRO A 115 -21.42 35.08 -9.85
N THR A 116 -20.42 35.60 -10.54
CA THR A 116 -19.00 35.48 -10.23
C THR A 116 -18.69 36.16 -8.90
N THR A 117 -18.67 35.40 -7.80
CA THR A 117 -18.13 35.89 -6.54
C THR A 117 -16.61 35.78 -6.57
N SER A 118 -15.94 36.93 -6.43
CA SER A 118 -14.50 37.06 -6.27
C SER A 118 -14.01 36.22 -5.07
N VAL A 119 -13.06 35.33 -5.31
CA VAL A 119 -12.38 34.54 -4.28
C VAL A 119 -11.63 35.49 -3.35
N ALA A 120 -12.10 35.63 -2.11
CA ALA A 120 -11.34 36.28 -1.06
C ALA A 120 -10.08 35.45 -0.78
N GLN A 121 -8.90 36.06 -0.94
CA GLN A 121 -7.64 35.48 -0.52
C GLN A 121 -7.65 35.33 1.00
N TYR A 122 -7.96 34.14 1.50
CA TYR A 122 -7.66 33.78 2.87
C TYR A 122 -6.14 33.65 2.98
N SER A 123 -5.51 34.67 3.56
CA SER A 123 -4.13 34.55 4.02
C SER A 123 -4.10 33.44 5.07
N ALA A 124 -3.57 32.28 4.69
CA ALA A 124 -3.27 31.20 5.61
C ALA A 124 -2.50 31.80 6.78
N ALA A 125 -3.13 31.83 7.97
CA ALA A 125 -2.44 32.17 9.19
C ALA A 125 -1.19 31.29 9.24
N SER A 126 -0.03 31.93 9.33
CA SER A 126 1.26 31.26 9.37
C SER A 126 1.33 30.42 10.65
N VAL A 127 0.75 29.23 10.61
CA VAL A 127 1.03 28.19 11.57
C VAL A 127 2.53 28.01 11.54
N ASN A 128 3.11 28.13 12.72
CA ASN A 128 4.54 28.27 12.96
C ASN A 128 5.23 26.96 12.52
N ARG A 129 5.49 26.76 11.22
CA ARG A 129 6.07 25.53 10.64
C ARG A 129 7.40 25.13 11.32
N ARG A 130 8.08 26.10 11.94
CA ARG A 130 9.28 25.87 12.76
C ARG A 130 9.01 25.06 14.03
N ALA A 131 7.81 25.11 14.60
CA ALA A 131 7.46 24.38 15.82
C ALA A 131 7.20 22.88 15.55
N LEU A 132 6.61 22.54 14.39
CA LEU A 132 6.46 21.15 13.94
C LEU A 132 7.77 20.56 13.41
N ALA A 133 8.56 21.34 12.66
CA ALA A 133 9.85 20.88 12.14
C ALA A 133 10.90 20.59 13.23
N ARG A 134 10.87 21.28 14.37
CA ARG A 134 11.81 21.03 15.50
C ARG A 134 11.44 19.83 16.37
N ARG A 135 10.22 19.29 16.27
CA ARG A 135 9.80 18.10 17.02
C ARG A 135 9.97 16.81 16.22
N SER A 136 10.17 16.93 14.90
CA SER A 136 10.41 15.84 13.95
C SER A 136 11.89 15.42 13.83
N ASP A 137 12.74 15.82 14.78
CA ASP A 137 14.18 15.52 14.79
C ASP A 137 14.52 14.18 15.47
N SER A 138 13.52 13.53 16.08
CA SER A 138 13.57 12.07 16.28
C SER A 138 13.08 11.44 14.99
N GLY A 139 13.99 11.16 14.05
CA GLY A 139 13.72 10.63 12.70
C GLY A 139 12.99 9.27 12.63
N ASP A 140 12.37 8.85 13.72
CA ASP A 140 11.71 7.56 13.90
C ASP A 140 10.17 7.67 13.94
N GLU A 141 9.59 8.87 14.07
CA GLU A 141 8.13 9.00 14.15
C GLU A 141 7.47 9.00 12.75
N VAL A 142 6.55 8.06 12.56
CA VAL A 142 5.80 7.83 11.32
C VAL A 142 4.30 7.95 11.55
N ARG A 143 3.56 8.23 10.47
CA ARG A 143 2.11 8.03 10.41
C ARG A 143 1.83 6.67 9.83
N TYR A 144 0.84 5.96 10.37
CA TYR A 144 0.50 4.65 9.86
C TYR A 144 -0.98 4.31 9.98
N ILE A 145 -1.39 3.38 9.12
CA ILE A 145 -2.74 2.77 9.11
C ILE A 145 -2.62 1.26 8.90
N TYR A 146 -3.69 0.55 9.25
CA TYR A 146 -3.84 -0.87 8.97
C TYR A 146 -4.86 -1.09 7.85
N VAL A 147 -4.44 -1.81 6.82
CA VAL A 147 -5.25 -2.13 5.64
C VAL A 147 -5.22 -3.63 5.35
N LEU A 148 -6.28 -4.12 4.73
CA LEU A 148 -6.41 -5.52 4.38
C LEU A 148 -6.07 -5.75 2.90
N ALA A 149 -5.15 -6.66 2.61
CA ALA A 149 -4.83 -7.07 1.24
C ALA A 149 -5.93 -7.99 0.70
N VAL A 150 -6.69 -7.52 -0.30
CA VAL A 150 -7.84 -8.25 -0.85
C VAL A 150 -7.80 -8.41 -2.35
N ASP A 151 -6.95 -7.68 -3.05
CA ASP A 151 -6.86 -7.70 -4.50
C ASP A 151 -5.40 -7.70 -4.98
N THR A 152 -5.16 -8.05 -6.23
CA THR A 152 -3.84 -7.97 -6.86
C THR A 152 -3.85 -6.88 -7.94
N GLY A 153 -2.86 -6.01 -7.94
CA GLY A 153 -2.84 -4.91 -8.89
C GLY A 153 -1.92 -3.75 -8.50
N GLY A 154 -1.93 -2.73 -9.35
CA GLY A 154 -1.21 -1.48 -9.12
C GLY A 154 0.31 -1.61 -9.16
N ARG A 155 0.98 -0.59 -8.62
CA ARG A 155 2.43 -0.52 -8.43
C ARG A 155 2.71 -0.44 -6.94
N GLY A 156 3.03 -1.58 -6.32
CA GLY A 156 3.23 -1.69 -4.88
C GLY A 156 1.90 -1.92 -4.20
N LEU A 157 1.30 -0.85 -3.69
CA LEU A 157 -0.06 -0.88 -3.16
C LEU A 157 -0.97 0.02 -3.99
N ASP A 158 -2.19 -0.46 -4.24
CA ASP A 158 -3.30 0.36 -4.72
C ASP A 158 -4.35 0.44 -3.60
N MET A 159 -4.21 1.46 -2.76
CA MET A 159 -4.91 1.55 -1.48
C MET A 159 -6.24 2.27 -1.63
N ALA A 160 -7.25 1.90 -0.85
CA ALA A 160 -8.53 2.61 -0.88
C ALA A 160 -8.35 4.12 -0.72
N GLN A 161 -8.96 4.89 -1.62
CA GLN A 161 -8.77 6.34 -1.72
C GLN A 161 -9.03 7.05 -0.39
N VAL A 162 -10.01 6.61 0.38
CA VAL A 162 -10.34 7.17 1.70
C VAL A 162 -9.20 6.96 2.70
N SER A 163 -8.64 5.74 2.79
CA SER A 163 -7.45 5.45 3.61
C SER A 163 -6.22 6.19 3.12
N PHE A 164 -6.03 6.29 1.80
CA PHE A 164 -4.91 7.02 1.20
C PHE A 164 -4.95 8.50 1.57
N THR A 165 -6.11 9.12 1.43
CA THR A 165 -6.29 10.54 1.77
C THR A 165 -6.17 10.77 3.27
N ALA A 166 -6.63 9.84 4.11
CA ALA A 166 -6.45 9.92 5.56
C ALA A 166 -4.96 9.87 5.95
N LEU A 167 -4.17 9.02 5.29
CA LEU A 167 -2.74 8.85 5.57
C LEU A 167 -1.90 10.02 5.06
N PHE A 168 -2.15 10.53 3.84
CA PHE A 168 -1.30 11.52 3.17
C PHE A 168 -1.89 12.94 3.12
N GLY A 169 -3.18 13.11 3.38
CA GLY A 169 -3.88 14.38 3.22
C GLY A 169 -4.12 14.79 1.76
N GLN A 170 -3.94 13.87 0.80
CA GLN A 170 -4.20 14.10 -0.63
C GLN A 170 -4.54 12.78 -1.34
N SER A 171 -5.13 12.83 -2.54
CA SER A 171 -5.57 11.64 -3.30
C SER A 171 -5.24 11.67 -4.79
N LEU A 172 -4.44 12.63 -5.23
CA LEU A 172 -4.23 12.94 -6.65
C LEU A 172 -2.92 12.36 -7.19
N SER A 173 -1.93 12.13 -6.33
CA SER A 173 -0.60 11.72 -6.75
C SER A 173 -0.10 10.51 -5.96
N PRO A 174 0.68 9.62 -6.58
CA PRO A 174 1.35 8.54 -5.86
C PRO A 174 2.23 9.08 -4.73
N MET A 175 2.28 8.38 -3.59
CA MET A 175 3.03 8.81 -2.39
C MET A 175 3.96 7.73 -1.85
N PRO A 176 5.14 8.09 -1.31
CA PRO A 176 6.06 7.11 -0.74
C PRO A 176 5.51 6.51 0.56
N ALA A 177 5.57 5.19 0.66
CA ALA A 177 5.18 4.43 1.83
C ALA A 177 6.07 3.20 2.04
N VAL A 178 6.09 2.72 3.28
CA VAL A 178 6.60 1.40 3.65
C VAL A 178 5.41 0.55 4.06
N TRP A 179 5.41 -0.73 3.72
CA TRP A 179 4.42 -1.66 4.25
C TRP A 179 5.04 -2.99 4.60
N PHE A 180 4.40 -3.68 5.54
CA PHE A 180 4.77 -5.02 5.97
C PHE A 180 3.59 -5.75 6.63
N PRO A 181 3.60 -7.09 6.67
CA PRO A 181 2.56 -7.86 7.32
C PRO A 181 2.56 -7.66 8.83
N VAL A 182 1.36 -7.58 9.41
CA VAL A 182 1.15 -7.54 10.87
C VAL A 182 0.09 -8.56 11.28
N ASP A 183 -0.08 -8.73 12.59
CA ASP A 183 -1.10 -9.63 13.15
C ASP A 183 -2.51 -9.27 12.64
N SER A 184 -3.26 -10.29 12.21
CA SER A 184 -4.64 -10.16 11.71
C SER A 184 -5.60 -9.41 12.65
N LYS A 185 -5.32 -9.36 13.96
CA LYS A 185 -6.15 -8.64 14.94
C LYS A 185 -6.34 -7.17 14.60
N TYR A 186 -5.35 -6.52 13.97
CA TYR A 186 -5.41 -5.10 13.58
C TYR A 186 -6.36 -4.82 12.40
N CYS A 187 -6.75 -5.86 11.65
CA CYS A 187 -7.70 -5.79 10.54
C CYS A 187 -8.99 -6.58 10.82
N SER A 188 -9.21 -7.02 12.06
CA SER A 188 -10.33 -7.89 12.42
C SER A 188 -11.71 -7.25 12.25
N ASP A 189 -11.77 -5.92 12.28
CA ASP A 189 -12.96 -5.09 12.07
C ASP A 189 -13.26 -4.83 10.58
N ILE A 190 -12.24 -4.86 9.71
CA ILE A 190 -12.39 -4.72 8.25
C ILE A 190 -13.16 -5.91 7.66
N TRP A 191 -12.97 -7.09 8.25
CA TRP A 191 -13.60 -8.36 7.85
C TRP A 191 -15.07 -8.51 8.26
N ARG A 192 -15.54 -7.75 9.26
CA ARG A 192 -16.76 -8.11 9.99
C ARG A 192 -17.89 -7.10 9.76
N ASN A 193 -18.86 -7.48 8.93
CA ASN A 193 -20.22 -6.93 8.94
C ASN A 193 -20.30 -5.41 8.68
N SER A 194 -19.35 -4.87 7.92
CA SER A 194 -19.36 -3.49 7.39
C SER A 194 -20.45 -3.27 6.32
N THR A 195 -21.00 -4.36 5.78
CA THR A 195 -21.96 -4.44 4.66
C THR A 195 -23.12 -3.47 4.73
N LYS A 196 -23.80 -3.35 5.88
CA LYS A 196 -24.99 -2.50 6.00
C LYS A 196 -24.65 -1.02 6.23
N LYS A 197 -23.46 -0.72 6.72
CA LYS A 197 -23.05 0.65 7.02
C LYS A 197 -22.57 1.36 5.75
N GLN A 198 -21.71 0.72 4.96
CA GLN A 198 -21.07 1.39 3.82
C GLN A 198 -22.00 1.69 2.66
N LEU A 199 -22.93 0.78 2.34
CA LEU A 199 -23.95 1.02 1.31
C LEU A 199 -24.91 2.15 1.69
N LYS A 200 -25.09 2.43 2.99
CA LYS A 200 -26.01 3.47 3.47
C LYS A 200 -25.31 4.80 3.74
N SER A 201 -24.05 4.74 4.16
CA SER A 201 -23.23 5.89 4.49
C SER A 201 -21.78 5.52 4.22
N PRO A 202 -21.19 5.98 3.11
CA PRO A 202 -19.77 5.79 2.84
C PRO A 202 -18.94 6.23 4.06
N THR A 203 -17.92 5.44 4.42
CA THR A 203 -17.02 5.78 5.52
C THR A 203 -16.35 7.11 5.21
N SER A 204 -16.41 8.06 6.16
CA SER A 204 -15.71 9.33 5.99
C SER A 204 -14.22 9.14 6.22
N MET A 205 -13.40 9.94 5.56
CA MET A 205 -11.96 9.99 5.79
C MET A 205 -11.60 10.23 7.27
N ARG A 206 -12.44 11.00 7.99
CA ARG A 206 -12.25 11.29 9.42
C ARG A 206 -12.45 10.07 10.32
N ASP A 207 -13.12 9.04 9.83
CA ASP A 207 -13.41 7.82 10.58
C ASP A 207 -12.29 6.78 10.42
N ILE A 208 -11.30 7.03 9.55
CA ILE A 208 -10.16 6.13 9.38
C ILE A 208 -9.19 6.32 10.55
N PRO A 209 -8.86 5.25 11.31
CA PRO A 209 -7.93 5.34 12.42
C PRO A 209 -6.50 5.49 11.88
N VAL A 210 -6.02 6.74 11.83
CA VAL A 210 -4.62 7.07 11.55
C VAL A 210 -3.88 7.24 12.86
N ASN A 211 -2.81 6.48 13.04
CA ASN A 211 -1.98 6.51 14.24
C ASN A 211 -0.64 7.19 13.94
N THR A 212 0.02 7.67 14.99
CA THR A 212 1.42 8.10 14.94
C THR A 212 2.23 7.33 15.96
N GLY A 213 3.51 7.07 15.67
CA GLY A 213 4.37 6.32 16.56
C GLY A 213 5.71 6.01 15.91
N PRO A 214 6.60 5.29 16.61
CA PRO A 214 7.85 4.83 16.03
C PRO A 214 7.59 3.92 14.82
N SER A 215 8.48 3.96 13.84
CA SER A 215 8.47 2.96 12.77
C SER A 215 8.71 1.58 13.36
N GLU A 216 7.89 0.62 12.94
CA GLU A 216 8.04 -0.80 13.29
C GLU A 216 8.55 -1.62 12.09
N ALA A 217 8.99 -0.96 11.02
CA ALA A 217 9.43 -1.62 9.82
C ALA A 217 10.62 -2.55 10.10
N PRO A 218 10.62 -3.78 9.54
CA PRO A 218 11.78 -4.66 9.60
C PRO A 218 13.06 -3.97 9.11
N PRO A 219 14.24 -4.27 9.71
CA PRO A 219 15.50 -3.68 9.28
C PRO A 219 15.74 -3.85 7.77
N GLY A 220 16.13 -2.77 7.09
CA GLY A 220 16.34 -2.73 5.64
C GLY A 220 15.11 -2.33 4.82
N LEU A 221 13.97 -2.06 5.46
CA LEU A 221 12.81 -1.41 4.87
C LEU A 221 12.73 0.04 5.35
N ASP A 222 13.78 0.81 5.08
CA ASP A 222 13.74 2.22 5.43
C ASP A 222 12.66 2.93 4.58
N PRO A 223 11.92 3.89 5.16
CA PRO A 223 11.07 4.76 4.36
C PRO A 223 11.92 5.32 3.25
N VAL A 224 11.46 5.18 1.99
CA VAL A 224 12.13 5.69 0.80
C VAL A 224 12.54 7.12 1.12
N SER A 225 13.79 7.28 1.54
CA SER A 225 14.27 8.56 1.99
C SER A 225 14.33 9.37 0.72
N THR A 226 13.47 10.36 0.60
CA THR A 226 13.56 11.40 -0.43
C THR A 226 14.79 12.27 -0.20
N SER A 227 15.92 11.67 0.19
CA SER A 227 17.25 12.24 0.15
C SER A 227 17.76 12.21 -1.29
N GLY A 228 17.06 12.96 -2.13
CA GLY A 228 17.66 13.58 -3.29
C GLY A 228 18.52 14.77 -2.84
N THR A 229 19.58 14.49 -2.09
CA THR A 229 20.74 15.38 -2.05
C THR A 229 21.96 14.56 -2.39
N ASN A 230 22.28 14.61 -3.68
CA ASN A 230 23.62 14.46 -4.22
C ASN A 230 24.60 15.30 -3.37
N LYS A 231 25.19 14.70 -2.35
CA LYS A 231 26.45 15.13 -1.74
C LYS A 231 27.01 13.92 -1.01
N ASP A 232 28.30 13.71 -1.21
CA ASP A 232 29.13 12.71 -0.54
C ASP A 232 29.12 11.30 -1.16
N SER A 233 29.30 11.26 -2.48
CA SER A 233 30.25 10.28 -3.04
C SER A 233 31.64 10.64 -2.53
N ASN A 234 32.06 10.08 -1.39
CA ASN A 234 33.43 9.65 -1.09
C ASN A 234 33.50 9.09 0.34
N ASN A 235 33.98 7.86 0.44
CA ASN A 235 34.30 7.09 1.65
C ASN A 235 33.12 6.39 2.34
N LEU A 236 32.94 5.09 2.04
CA LEU A 236 33.38 4.05 2.98
C LEU A 236 33.33 2.66 2.29
N ALA A 237 34.52 2.15 2.00
CA ALA A 237 34.74 0.71 1.91
C ALA A 237 34.59 0.09 3.31
N THR A 238 34.40 -1.23 3.34
CA THR A 238 34.37 -2.12 4.53
C THR A 238 33.08 -2.10 5.38
N SER A 239 32.14 -2.98 5.02
CA SER A 239 31.68 -4.02 5.95
C SER A 239 30.88 -5.08 5.19
N ALA A 240 31.60 -6.09 4.68
CA ALA A 240 31.04 -7.37 4.27
C ALA A 240 31.40 -8.38 5.34
N ALA A 241 30.46 -8.70 6.24
CA ALA A 241 30.41 -9.95 6.99
C ALA A 241 29.18 -9.95 7.91
N ASN A 242 28.50 -11.10 7.98
CA ASN A 242 27.45 -11.49 8.93
C ASN A 242 26.04 -11.01 8.52
N THR A 243 25.02 -11.83 8.25
CA THR A 243 24.84 -13.27 8.49
C THR A 243 23.67 -13.76 7.62
N MET A 244 23.95 -14.49 6.54
CA MET A 244 22.98 -15.39 5.92
C MET A 244 23.09 -16.75 6.63
N ARG A 245 22.15 -17.05 7.51
CA ARG A 245 21.95 -18.40 8.05
C ARG A 245 20.45 -18.69 8.21
N LEU A 246 19.76 -18.90 7.11
CA LEU A 246 18.56 -19.74 7.10
C LEU A 246 18.16 -20.18 5.68
N SER A 247 18.99 -20.99 5.02
CA SER A 247 18.62 -21.75 3.81
C SER A 247 19.61 -22.87 3.54
N ILE A 248 19.80 -23.78 4.51
CA ILE A 248 20.50 -25.05 4.28
C ILE A 248 19.65 -26.15 4.91
N ALA A 249 18.57 -26.52 4.24
CA ALA A 249 17.84 -27.75 4.53
C ALA A 249 17.19 -28.38 3.28
N PHE A 250 16.84 -27.59 2.26
CA PHE A 250 16.23 -28.12 1.05
C PHE A 250 17.23 -28.59 -0.03
N GLY A 251 18.49 -28.14 0.01
CA GLY A 251 19.51 -28.56 -0.97
C GLY A 251 20.05 -29.98 -0.77
N ALA A 252 19.98 -30.53 0.44
CA ALA A 252 20.50 -31.87 0.73
C ALA A 252 19.56 -32.99 0.24
N ILE A 253 18.24 -32.75 0.23
CA ILE A 253 17.24 -33.73 -0.20
C ILE A 253 17.26 -33.90 -1.73
N ALA A 254 17.44 -32.80 -2.47
CA ALA A 254 17.57 -32.86 -3.93
C ALA A 254 18.83 -33.64 -4.36
N CYS A 255 19.94 -33.50 -3.63
CA CYS A 255 21.19 -34.20 -3.93
C CYS A 255 21.09 -35.72 -3.66
N ALA A 256 20.38 -36.12 -2.60
CA ALA A 256 20.17 -37.54 -2.29
C ALA A 256 19.21 -38.24 -3.27
N LEU A 257 18.14 -37.56 -3.73
CA LEU A 257 17.25 -38.11 -4.75
C LEU A 257 17.94 -38.27 -6.12
N LEU A 258 18.87 -37.37 -6.45
CA LEU A 258 19.65 -37.43 -7.69
C LEU A 258 20.64 -38.60 -7.68
N LEU A 259 21.21 -38.95 -6.52
CA LEU A 259 22.10 -40.10 -6.38
C LEU A 259 21.36 -41.44 -6.52
N LEU A 260 20.10 -41.51 -6.07
CA LEU A 260 19.23 -42.69 -6.19
C LEU A 260 18.73 -42.94 -7.62
N LEU A 261 18.69 -41.92 -8.47
CA LEU A 261 18.33 -42.05 -9.89
C LEU A 261 19.53 -42.37 -10.80
N LEU A 262 20.75 -42.33 -10.26
CA LEU A 262 22.00 -42.60 -10.98
C LEU A 262 22.59 -44.01 -10.69
N ILE A 263 21.95 -44.79 -9.82
CA ILE A 263 22.24 -46.21 -9.58
C ILE A 263 21.15 -47.04 -10.27
#